data_AF-A0A7S2QPJ1-F1
#
_entry.id   AF-A0A7S2QPJ1-F1
#
_cell.length_a   1.000
_cell.length_b   1.000
_cell.length_c   1.000
_cell.angle_alpha   90.00
_cell.angle_beta   90.00
_cell.angle_gamma   90.00
#
_symmetry.space_group_name_H-M   'P 1'
#
loop_
_entity.id
_entity.type
_entity.pdbx_description
1 polymer ?
#
loop_
_entity_poly.entity_id
_entity_poly.type
_entity_poly.pdbx_seq_one_letter_code
_entity_poly.pdbx_strand_id
1 'polypeptide(L)'
;GGLVCRPDVSPFAKALQAAQFTLVVPNEACSVYTRIWYVYEAYLSHHLGKTILTATRSDWQSTLHVAAATLSAASAFTCSLPLFRMACHTNFVSAHLQGVLVVGIAICLVSTMELRQTFKVFIVNHVGGLLCGVFAASTWARSSCGRGDHIFSCHPSQHTKTPPPSTVVFLLTALFFALREADRLWASRASREAAQLMRGYTGKLEDARASVDEDRQRILGEIAARGAASEVERAIRVLFQAGMSTPSLRSASAHGADVSNAGRGSVAMWYFTTMSFFTNPLIALTTLHTCRGRLSWVIWVRIAQGIAWVVLSLKQDPDHKRFVASVGMIFATLPFCLLQLLWLATSLFVGARVCEQECVPELTAALFAGPLVLLLAALGIDGCLKLPQGSALVSFIMR
;
A
#
# COMPACT_ATOMS: atom_id res chain seq x y z
N GLY A 1 18.96 43.46 16.13
CA GLY A 1 17.79 43.06 15.34
C GLY A 1 16.56 43.38 16.17
N GLY A 2 15.62 44.15 15.64
CA GLY A 2 14.41 44.53 16.38
C GLY A 2 13.53 43.30 16.66
N LEU A 3 12.96 43.24 17.86
CA LEU A 3 11.94 42.24 18.20
C LEU A 3 10.77 42.33 17.21
N VAL A 4 10.25 41.18 16.79
CA VAL A 4 9.01 41.13 16.02
C VAL A 4 7.86 41.40 16.99
N CYS A 5 7.42 42.65 17.09
CA CYS A 5 6.31 43.05 17.99
C CYS A 5 5.02 42.26 17.71
N ARG A 6 4.86 41.74 16.50
CA ARG A 6 3.69 41.02 16.00
C ARG A 6 4.11 39.81 15.17
N PRO A 7 4.13 38.59 15.75
CA PRO A 7 4.58 37.39 15.04
C PRO A 7 3.79 37.12 13.74
N ASP A 8 2.51 37.48 13.72
CA ASP A 8 1.57 37.29 12.61
C ASP A 8 1.90 38.12 11.35
N VAL A 9 2.61 39.25 11.48
CA VAL A 9 3.03 40.09 10.35
C VAL A 9 4.44 39.80 9.88
N SER A 10 5.12 38.83 10.50
CA SER A 10 6.47 38.44 10.11
C SER A 10 6.52 37.99 8.63
N PRO A 11 7.66 38.18 7.93
CA PRO A 11 7.83 37.68 6.57
C PRO A 11 7.53 36.18 6.44
N PHE A 12 7.89 35.40 7.48
CA PHE A 12 7.60 33.96 7.56
C PHE A 12 6.10 33.67 7.64
N ALA A 13 5.35 34.39 8.49
CA ALA A 13 3.90 34.22 8.57
C ALA A 13 3.19 34.54 7.25
N LYS A 14 3.61 35.61 6.56
CA LYS A 14 3.08 35.98 5.23
C LYS A 14 3.41 34.93 4.17
N ALA A 15 4.64 34.43 4.14
CA ALA A 15 5.04 33.35 3.24
C ALA A 15 4.23 32.08 3.50
N LEU A 16 4.03 31.73 4.77
CA LEU A 16 3.23 30.59 5.16
C LEU A 16 1.76 30.76 4.75
N GLN A 17 1.17 31.95 4.92
CA GLN A 17 -0.18 32.27 4.45
C GLN A 17 -0.36 31.99 2.95
N ALA A 18 0.62 32.38 2.13
CA ALA A 18 0.61 32.14 0.69
C ALA A 18 0.88 30.68 0.28
N ALA A 19 1.59 29.90 1.10
CA ALA A 19 1.96 28.52 0.79
C ALA A 19 0.77 27.56 0.82
N GLN A 20 0.77 26.50 0.02
CA GLN A 20 -0.27 25.46 0.09
C GLN A 20 0.05 24.40 1.17
N PHE A 21 1.33 24.15 1.40
CA PHE A 21 1.83 23.09 2.28
C PHE A 21 2.93 23.64 3.20
N THR A 22 3.09 23.00 4.36
CA THR A 22 4.22 23.24 5.28
C THR A 22 5.12 22.02 5.25
N LEU A 23 6.40 22.19 4.93
CA LEU A 23 7.37 21.09 4.90
C LEU A 23 8.26 21.14 6.14
N VAL A 24 8.27 20.05 6.91
CA VAL A 24 9.09 19.89 8.11
C VAL A 24 10.24 18.95 7.78
N VAL A 25 11.47 19.44 7.98
CA VAL A 25 12.68 18.65 7.73
C VAL A 25 13.19 18.07 9.04
N PRO A 26 13.18 16.73 9.23
CA PRO A 26 13.79 16.11 10.40
C PRO A 26 15.28 16.44 10.49
N ASN A 27 15.79 16.58 11.72
CA ASN A 27 17.22 16.75 11.95
C ASN A 27 17.71 15.76 13.02
N GLU A 28 19.01 15.46 13.01
CA GLU A 28 19.60 14.47 13.92
C GLU A 28 19.89 15.03 15.31
N ALA A 29 19.95 16.35 15.49
CA ALA A 29 20.36 16.96 16.76
C ALA A 29 19.20 16.95 17.77
N CYS A 30 18.05 17.52 17.41
CA CYS A 30 16.87 17.62 18.27
C CYS A 30 15.61 17.89 17.44
N SER A 31 14.42 17.73 18.03
CA SER A 31 13.19 18.10 17.37
C SER A 31 13.21 19.58 16.98
N VAL A 32 12.77 19.90 15.76
CA VAL A 32 12.58 21.30 15.34
C VAL A 32 11.59 22.03 16.26
N TYR A 33 10.66 21.30 16.87
CA TYR A 33 9.67 21.83 17.81
C TYR A 33 10.22 22.11 19.21
N THR A 34 11.52 21.88 19.46
CA THR A 34 12.21 22.45 20.62
C THR A 34 12.46 23.96 20.47
N ARG A 35 12.16 24.55 19.31
CA ARG A 35 12.37 25.97 19.01
C ARG A 35 11.02 26.67 18.82
N ILE A 36 10.81 27.79 19.51
CA ILE A 36 9.49 28.43 19.57
C ILE A 36 8.93 28.87 18.21
N TRP A 37 9.78 29.33 17.29
CA TRP A 37 9.31 29.78 15.98
C TRP A 37 8.72 28.63 15.15
N TYR A 38 9.24 27.41 15.27
CA TYR A 38 8.65 26.23 14.61
C TYR A 38 7.31 25.82 15.24
N VAL A 39 7.14 26.04 16.55
CA VAL A 39 5.83 25.88 17.20
C VAL A 39 4.83 26.89 16.64
N TYR A 40 5.25 28.15 16.45
CA TYR A 40 4.40 29.17 15.83
C TYR A 40 4.03 28.84 14.37
N GLU A 41 4.97 28.31 13.59
CA GLU A 41 4.70 27.84 12.22
C GLU A 41 3.70 26.67 12.19
N ALA A 42 3.80 25.72 13.13
CA ALA A 42 2.80 24.66 13.26
C ALA A 42 1.43 25.22 13.66
N TYR A 43 1.40 26.20 14.57
CA TYR A 43 0.17 26.91 14.95
C TYR A 43 -0.48 27.59 13.74
N LEU A 44 0.27 28.39 12.98
CA LEU A 44 -0.24 29.05 11.78
C LEU A 44 -0.69 28.02 10.73
N SER A 45 0.08 26.95 10.52
CA SER A 45 -0.28 25.88 9.59
C SER A 45 -1.59 25.21 9.99
N HIS A 46 -1.78 24.92 11.27
CA HIS A 46 -3.01 24.36 11.80
C HIS A 46 -4.19 25.32 11.62
N HIS A 47 -4.03 26.58 12.05
CA HIS A 47 -5.07 27.60 12.00
C HIS A 47 -5.53 27.92 10.56
N LEU A 48 -4.59 27.89 9.61
CA LEU A 48 -4.85 28.09 8.19
C LEU A 48 -5.32 26.81 7.47
N GLY A 49 -5.54 25.71 8.19
CA GLY A 49 -5.99 24.45 7.61
C GLY A 49 -4.97 23.78 6.69
N LYS A 50 -3.68 24.15 6.77
CA LYS A 50 -2.64 23.63 5.87
C LYS A 50 -2.24 22.20 6.24
N THR A 51 -1.76 21.50 5.22
CA THR A 51 -1.14 20.18 5.36
C THR A 51 0.34 20.34 5.70
N ILE A 52 0.74 19.72 6.81
CA ILE A 52 2.15 19.65 7.24
C ILE A 52 2.71 18.31 6.79
N LEU A 53 3.79 18.31 6.01
CA LEU A 53 4.46 17.13 5.48
C LEU A 53 5.84 16.97 6.10
N THR A 54 6.24 15.74 6.40
CA THR A 54 7.63 15.44 6.76
C THR A 54 8.45 15.22 5.50
N ALA A 55 9.58 15.92 5.36
CA ALA A 55 10.52 15.71 4.27
C ALA A 55 11.24 14.37 4.45
N THR A 56 11.34 13.60 3.36
CA THR A 56 12.00 12.30 3.33
C THR A 56 13.24 12.37 2.44
N ARG A 57 14.37 11.82 2.90
CA ARG A 57 15.60 11.75 2.11
C ARG A 57 15.47 10.72 0.99
N SER A 58 15.93 11.05 -0.22
CA SER A 58 16.10 10.06 -1.30
C SER A 58 17.16 9.04 -0.91
N ASP A 59 16.88 7.76 -1.15
CA ASP A 59 17.78 6.68 -0.75
C ASP A 59 17.91 5.65 -1.87
N TRP A 60 19.09 5.64 -2.47
CA TRP A 60 19.46 4.70 -3.52
C TRP A 60 19.54 3.25 -3.00
N GLN A 61 19.74 3.03 -1.69
CA GLN A 61 19.74 1.69 -1.11
C GLN A 61 18.38 1.04 -1.25
N SER A 62 17.30 1.82 -1.18
CA SER A 62 15.93 1.33 -1.43
C SER A 62 15.80 0.77 -2.83
N THR A 63 16.37 1.45 -3.84
CA THR A 63 16.38 0.98 -5.23
C THR A 63 17.14 -0.33 -5.38
N LEU A 64 18.28 -0.49 -4.71
CA LEU A 64 19.04 -1.74 -4.76
C LEU A 64 18.26 -2.93 -4.19
N HIS A 65 17.57 -2.76 -3.06
CA HIS A 65 16.80 -3.86 -2.47
C HIS A 65 15.60 -4.25 -3.32
N VAL A 66 14.91 -3.27 -3.93
CA VAL A 66 13.83 -3.55 -4.89
C VAL A 66 14.37 -4.27 -6.13
N ALA A 67 15.54 -3.87 -6.63
CA ALA A 67 16.21 -4.56 -7.72
C ALA A 67 16.58 -6.00 -7.33
N ALA A 68 17.11 -6.22 -6.12
CA ALA A 68 17.43 -7.56 -5.62
C ALA A 68 16.20 -8.48 -5.52
N ALA A 69 15.08 -7.96 -4.99
CA ALA A 69 13.82 -8.70 -4.93
C ALA A 69 13.23 -8.99 -6.33
N THR A 70 13.47 -8.12 -7.30
CA THR A 70 13.06 -8.36 -8.70
C THR A 70 13.96 -9.42 -9.37
N LEU A 71 15.27 -9.35 -9.11
CA LEU A 71 16.27 -10.29 -9.62
C LEU A 71 16.06 -11.71 -9.06
N SER A 72 15.54 -11.86 -7.84
CA SER A 72 15.24 -13.19 -7.28
C SER A 72 14.13 -13.90 -8.07
N ALA A 73 13.07 -13.18 -8.46
CA ALA A 73 12.01 -13.74 -9.30
C ALA A 73 12.51 -14.06 -10.72
N ALA A 74 13.29 -13.15 -11.31
CA ALA A 74 13.87 -13.34 -12.65
C ALA A 74 14.83 -14.54 -12.69
N SER A 75 15.74 -14.64 -11.72
CA SER A 75 16.69 -15.76 -11.62
C SER A 75 15.97 -17.10 -11.40
N ALA A 76 14.96 -17.14 -10.53
CA ALA A 76 14.14 -18.33 -10.33
C ALA A 76 13.43 -18.77 -11.60
N PHE A 77 12.86 -17.83 -12.37
CA PHE A 77 12.26 -18.10 -13.67
C PHE A 77 13.27 -18.68 -14.67
N THR A 78 14.43 -18.02 -14.84
CA THR A 78 15.45 -18.47 -15.82
C THR A 78 16.06 -19.82 -15.47
N CYS A 79 16.31 -20.09 -14.18
CA CYS A 79 16.93 -21.34 -13.73
C CYS A 79 15.96 -22.52 -13.77
N SER A 80 14.66 -22.29 -13.51
CA SER A 80 13.66 -23.37 -13.49
C SER A 80 13.08 -23.71 -14.86
N LEU A 81 13.09 -22.77 -15.81
CA LEU A 81 12.60 -23.00 -17.18
C LEU A 81 13.22 -24.22 -17.88
N PRO A 82 14.56 -24.43 -17.92
CA PRO A 82 15.13 -25.62 -18.55
C PRO A 82 14.76 -26.90 -17.81
N LEU A 83 14.71 -26.87 -16.46
CA LEU A 83 14.31 -28.02 -15.64
C LEU A 83 12.87 -28.46 -15.95
N PHE A 84 11.94 -27.51 -16.05
CA PHE A 84 10.55 -27.81 -16.41
C PHE A 84 10.38 -28.27 -17.85
N ARG A 85 11.19 -27.75 -18.78
CA ARG A 85 11.20 -28.26 -20.17
C ARG A 85 11.65 -29.72 -20.23
N MET A 86 12.67 -30.10 -19.47
CA MET A 86 13.09 -31.50 -19.38
C MET A 86 12.03 -32.38 -18.70
N ALA A 87 11.34 -31.85 -17.69
CA ALA A 87 10.32 -32.56 -16.92
C ALA A 87 8.92 -32.62 -17.58
N CYS A 88 8.70 -31.96 -18.73
CA CYS A 88 7.39 -31.91 -19.41
C CYS A 88 6.76 -33.29 -19.68
N HIS A 89 7.55 -34.37 -19.72
CA HIS A 89 7.05 -35.72 -19.96
C HIS A 89 6.33 -36.37 -18.76
N THR A 90 6.48 -35.88 -17.52
CA THR A 90 5.87 -36.49 -16.32
C THR A 90 4.64 -35.72 -15.85
N ASN A 91 3.51 -35.93 -16.52
CA ASN A 91 2.24 -35.21 -16.27
C ASN A 91 1.78 -35.21 -14.79
N PHE A 92 2.04 -36.29 -14.04
CA PHE A 92 1.57 -36.45 -12.66
C PHE A 92 2.29 -35.53 -11.65
N VAL A 93 3.63 -35.44 -11.75
CA VAL A 93 4.45 -34.60 -10.82
C VAL A 93 4.11 -33.12 -10.97
N SER A 94 3.67 -32.71 -12.16
CA SER A 94 3.47 -31.32 -12.53
C SER A 94 2.24 -30.67 -11.88
N ALA A 95 1.14 -31.41 -11.65
CA ALA A 95 -0.08 -30.85 -11.06
C ALA A 95 0.05 -30.62 -9.54
N HIS A 96 0.62 -31.60 -8.82
CA HIS A 96 0.82 -31.49 -7.37
C HIS A 96 1.83 -30.40 -7.02
N LEU A 97 2.93 -30.32 -7.77
CA LEU A 97 3.93 -29.26 -7.59
C LEU A 97 3.31 -27.87 -7.80
N GLN A 98 2.45 -27.69 -8.82
CA GLN A 98 1.74 -26.43 -9.02
C GLN A 98 0.81 -26.10 -7.85
N GLY A 99 0.07 -27.06 -7.32
CA GLY A 99 -0.75 -26.86 -6.12
C GLY A 99 0.08 -26.40 -4.92
N VAL A 100 1.20 -27.08 -4.64
CA VAL A 100 2.13 -26.72 -3.56
C VAL A 100 2.70 -25.31 -3.75
N LEU A 101 3.11 -24.95 -4.98
CA LEU A 101 3.63 -23.62 -5.28
C LEU A 101 2.57 -22.54 -5.05
N VAL A 102 1.32 -22.74 -5.49
CA VAL A 102 0.24 -21.75 -5.26
C VAL A 102 -0.05 -21.57 -3.78
N VAL A 103 -0.12 -22.67 -3.01
CA VAL A 103 -0.31 -22.60 -1.55
C VAL A 103 0.88 -21.89 -0.88
N GLY A 104 2.11 -22.15 -1.32
CA GLY A 104 3.29 -21.45 -0.81
C GLY A 104 3.26 -19.94 -1.10
N ILE A 105 2.89 -19.54 -2.33
CA ILE A 105 2.73 -18.13 -2.71
C ILE A 105 1.64 -17.47 -1.87
N ALA A 106 0.52 -18.14 -1.68
CA ALA A 106 -0.59 -17.68 -0.86
C ALA A 106 -0.19 -17.43 0.60
N ILE A 107 0.52 -18.38 1.20
CA ILE A 107 1.06 -18.23 2.55
C ILE A 107 2.00 -17.02 2.61
N CYS A 108 2.87 -16.82 1.60
CA CYS A 108 3.74 -15.66 1.55
C CYS A 108 2.97 -14.34 1.41
N LEU A 109 1.92 -14.30 0.58
CA LEU A 109 1.05 -13.14 0.42
C LEU A 109 0.36 -12.77 1.73
N VAL A 110 -0.30 -13.72 2.39
CA VAL A 110 -0.98 -13.48 3.67
C VAL A 110 0.04 -13.07 4.75
N SER A 111 1.20 -13.75 4.79
CA SER A 111 2.24 -13.45 5.77
C SER A 111 2.82 -12.04 5.61
N THR A 112 3.05 -11.57 4.38
CA THR A 112 3.61 -10.21 4.16
C THR A 112 2.61 -9.08 4.45
N MET A 113 1.32 -9.42 4.55
CA MET A 113 0.26 -8.49 4.94
C MET A 113 0.14 -8.34 6.46
N GLU A 114 0.23 -9.45 7.20
CA GLU A 114 0.08 -9.46 8.66
C GLU A 114 1.35 -9.06 9.41
N LEU A 115 2.52 -9.36 8.84
CA LEU A 115 3.77 -9.17 9.56
C LEU A 115 4.12 -7.68 9.69
N ARG A 116 4.33 -7.25 10.94
CA ARG A 116 5.05 -6.00 11.23
C ARG A 116 6.38 -5.98 10.45
N GLN A 117 6.80 -4.78 10.07
CA GLN A 117 7.97 -4.46 9.23
C GLN A 117 9.29 -4.96 9.86
N THR A 118 9.50 -6.27 9.82
CA THR A 118 10.60 -7.00 10.46
C THR A 118 11.45 -7.66 9.40
N PHE A 119 12.62 -8.18 9.81
CA PHE A 119 13.47 -9.00 8.94
C PHE A 119 12.75 -10.23 8.36
N LYS A 120 11.69 -10.73 9.03
CA LYS A 120 10.86 -11.84 8.54
C LYS A 120 10.15 -11.47 7.23
N VAL A 121 9.68 -10.24 7.08
CA VAL A 121 9.01 -9.74 5.86
C VAL A 121 9.97 -9.79 4.67
N PHE A 122 11.23 -9.43 4.88
CA PHE A 122 12.26 -9.50 3.85
C PHE A 122 12.41 -10.94 3.31
N ILE A 123 12.53 -11.93 4.21
CA ILE A 123 12.61 -13.35 3.81
C ILE A 123 11.36 -13.78 3.05
N VAL A 124 10.18 -13.48 3.60
CA VAL A 124 8.88 -13.84 2.99
C VAL A 124 8.74 -13.24 1.59
N ASN A 125 9.15 -11.98 1.38
CA ASN A 125 9.09 -11.34 0.06
C ASN A 125 10.01 -12.02 -0.96
N HIS A 126 11.23 -12.41 -0.56
CA HIS A 126 12.17 -13.09 -1.46
C HIS A 126 11.72 -14.51 -1.78
N VAL A 127 11.22 -15.26 -0.79
CA VAL A 127 10.64 -16.59 -0.99
C VAL A 127 9.40 -16.50 -1.89
N GLY A 128 8.49 -15.56 -1.64
CA GLY A 128 7.31 -15.32 -2.47
C GLY A 128 7.65 -14.99 -3.92
N GLY A 129 8.62 -14.09 -4.14
CA GLY A 129 9.13 -13.75 -5.48
C GLY A 129 9.74 -14.95 -6.20
N LEU A 130 10.55 -15.77 -5.50
CA LEU A 130 11.14 -16.99 -6.04
C LEU A 130 10.07 -18.01 -6.44
N LEU A 131 9.09 -18.26 -5.57
CA LEU A 131 7.99 -19.19 -5.86
C LEU A 131 7.17 -18.73 -7.07
N CYS A 132 6.91 -17.43 -7.20
CA CYS A 132 6.26 -16.86 -8.37
C CYS A 132 7.06 -17.08 -9.66
N GLY A 133 8.39 -16.90 -9.61
CA GLY A 133 9.28 -17.17 -10.75
C GLY A 133 9.28 -18.64 -11.18
N VAL A 134 9.37 -19.57 -10.22
CA VAL A 134 9.29 -21.02 -10.47
C VAL A 134 7.93 -21.39 -11.08
N PHE A 135 6.84 -20.87 -10.53
CA PHE A 135 5.50 -21.15 -11.06
C PHE A 135 5.32 -20.63 -12.49
N ALA A 136 5.72 -19.37 -12.73
CA ALA A 136 5.65 -18.72 -14.04
C ALA A 136 6.43 -19.49 -15.11
N ALA A 137 7.60 -20.04 -14.76
CA ALA A 137 8.40 -20.89 -15.65
C ALA A 137 7.71 -22.23 -15.92
N SER A 138 7.08 -22.84 -14.90
CA SER A 138 6.34 -24.09 -15.05
C SER A 138 5.16 -23.97 -16.01
N THR A 139 4.40 -22.87 -15.92
CA THR A 139 3.25 -22.62 -16.80
C THR A 139 3.68 -22.30 -18.21
N TRP A 140 4.74 -21.49 -18.35
CA TRP A 140 5.34 -21.20 -19.66
C TRP A 140 5.83 -22.49 -20.33
N ALA A 141 6.62 -23.30 -19.62
CA ALA A 141 7.16 -24.55 -20.15
C ALA A 141 6.04 -25.48 -20.61
N ARG A 142 5.00 -25.68 -19.79
CA ARG A 142 3.86 -26.52 -20.17
C ARG A 142 3.13 -26.01 -21.41
N SER A 143 2.94 -24.69 -21.54
CA SER A 143 2.31 -24.11 -22.74
C SER A 143 3.18 -24.21 -24.00
N SER A 144 4.51 -24.30 -23.83
CA SER A 144 5.47 -24.42 -24.92
C SER A 144 5.69 -25.87 -25.38
N CYS A 145 5.38 -26.86 -24.55
CA CYS A 145 5.56 -28.28 -24.87
C CYS A 145 4.35 -28.78 -25.68
N GLY A 146 4.53 -29.01 -26.98
CA GLY A 146 3.51 -29.60 -27.84
C GLY A 146 3.16 -31.03 -27.42
N ARG A 147 1.91 -31.45 -27.65
CA ARG A 147 1.43 -32.80 -27.34
C ARG A 147 1.97 -33.78 -28.40
N GLY A 148 3.24 -34.16 -28.28
CA GLY A 148 3.90 -35.10 -29.20
C GLY A 148 5.35 -34.77 -29.54
N ASP A 149 5.89 -33.65 -29.09
CA ASP A 149 7.26 -33.26 -29.42
C ASP A 149 8.28 -34.05 -28.59
N HIS A 150 9.23 -34.70 -29.26
CA HIS A 150 10.37 -35.36 -28.61
C HIS A 150 11.30 -34.34 -27.93
N ILE A 151 12.02 -34.78 -26.89
CA ILE A 151 12.89 -33.99 -25.98
C ILE A 151 13.83 -32.99 -26.70
N PHE A 152 14.24 -33.26 -27.93
CA PHE A 152 15.14 -32.41 -28.73
C PHE A 152 14.49 -31.72 -29.93
N SER A 153 13.19 -31.95 -30.15
CA SER A 153 12.44 -31.50 -31.32
C SER A 153 11.30 -30.57 -30.93
N CYS A 154 11.47 -29.76 -29.88
CA CYS A 154 10.65 -28.56 -29.68
C CYS A 154 10.96 -27.59 -30.82
N HIS A 155 10.42 -27.86 -32.00
CA HIS A 155 10.52 -26.98 -33.14
C HIS A 155 9.80 -25.69 -32.76
N PRO A 156 10.41 -24.50 -32.92
CA PRO A 156 9.73 -23.22 -32.67
C PRO A 156 8.61 -22.92 -33.71
N SER A 157 7.94 -23.94 -34.23
CA SER A 157 6.87 -23.85 -35.21
C SER A 157 5.62 -23.28 -34.55
N GLN A 158 5.49 -21.95 -34.69
CA GLN A 158 4.27 -21.13 -34.77
C GLN A 158 3.21 -21.19 -33.66
N HIS A 159 3.31 -22.08 -32.66
CA HIS A 159 2.40 -22.09 -31.53
C HIS A 159 2.71 -20.91 -30.59
N THR A 160 1.91 -19.85 -30.77
CA THR A 160 1.69 -18.66 -29.90
C THR A 160 2.93 -18.08 -29.22
N LYS A 161 3.46 -16.98 -29.78
CA LYS A 161 4.50 -16.13 -29.15
C LYS A 161 4.06 -15.50 -27.81
N THR A 162 2.81 -15.66 -27.40
CA THR A 162 2.22 -14.98 -26.24
C THR A 162 2.34 -15.83 -24.99
N PRO A 163 2.81 -15.27 -23.85
CA PRO A 163 2.80 -15.96 -22.57
C PRO A 163 1.42 -16.51 -22.25
N PRO A 164 1.31 -17.69 -21.59
CA PRO A 164 0.05 -18.06 -21.01
C PRO A 164 -0.33 -17.01 -19.95
N PRO A 165 -1.62 -16.64 -19.84
CA PRO A 165 -2.13 -15.64 -18.91
C PRO A 165 -1.67 -15.82 -17.47
N SER A 166 -1.61 -17.07 -17.01
CA SER A 166 -1.11 -17.42 -15.68
C SER A 166 0.34 -16.98 -15.48
N THR A 167 1.23 -17.17 -16.47
CA THR A 167 2.60 -16.66 -16.39
C THR A 167 2.62 -15.15 -16.17
N VAL A 168 1.78 -14.40 -16.87
CA VAL A 168 1.68 -12.93 -16.67
C VAL A 168 1.23 -12.61 -15.26
N VAL A 169 0.16 -13.26 -14.76
CA VAL A 169 -0.33 -13.05 -13.38
C VAL A 169 0.76 -13.29 -12.34
N PHE A 170 1.52 -14.39 -12.44
CA PHE A 170 2.55 -14.70 -11.46
C PHE A 170 3.78 -13.78 -11.55
N LEU A 171 4.13 -13.28 -12.75
CA LEU A 171 5.15 -12.23 -12.88
C LEU A 171 4.69 -10.91 -12.25
N LEU A 172 3.41 -10.56 -12.41
CA LEU A 172 2.82 -9.39 -11.74
C LEU A 172 2.76 -9.58 -10.21
N THR A 173 2.49 -10.78 -9.72
CA THR A 173 2.56 -11.10 -8.28
C THR A 173 4.00 -11.05 -7.75
N ALA A 174 5.00 -11.43 -8.56
CA ALA A 174 6.41 -11.26 -8.18
C ALA A 174 6.77 -9.77 -8.01
N LEU A 175 6.27 -8.91 -8.89
CA LEU A 175 6.44 -7.46 -8.76
C LEU A 175 5.81 -6.93 -7.45
N PHE A 176 4.67 -7.47 -7.01
CA PHE A 176 4.09 -7.12 -5.71
C PHE A 176 5.08 -7.37 -4.56
N PHE A 177 5.76 -8.51 -4.52
CA PHE A 177 6.75 -8.79 -3.47
C PHE A 177 7.95 -7.83 -3.51
N ALA A 178 8.39 -7.42 -4.69
CA ALA A 178 9.43 -6.41 -4.84
C ALA A 178 8.98 -5.03 -4.36
N LEU A 179 7.76 -4.60 -4.71
CA LEU A 179 7.16 -3.36 -4.21
C LEU A 179 6.95 -3.41 -2.69
N ARG A 180 6.61 -4.59 -2.14
CA ARG A 180 6.41 -4.75 -0.71
C ARG A 180 7.71 -4.62 0.08
N GLU A 181 8.83 -5.00 -0.53
CA GLU A 181 10.16 -4.74 0.03
C GLU A 181 10.50 -3.25 0.02
N ALA A 182 10.10 -2.50 -1.02
CA ALA A 182 10.21 -1.04 -1.04
C ALA A 182 9.46 -0.41 0.14
N ASP A 183 8.20 -0.81 0.34
CA ASP A 183 7.36 -0.31 1.43
C ASP A 183 7.96 -0.61 2.81
N ARG A 184 8.59 -1.78 2.99
CA ARG A 184 9.28 -2.13 4.25
C ARG A 184 10.42 -1.16 4.57
N LEU A 185 11.23 -0.81 3.57
CA LEU A 185 12.34 0.11 3.73
C LEU A 185 11.87 1.54 3.99
N TRP A 186 10.83 1.99 3.27
CA TRP A 186 10.22 3.29 3.51
C TRP A 186 9.60 3.40 4.91
N ALA A 187 8.90 2.37 5.38
CA ALA A 187 8.35 2.33 6.73
C ALA A 187 9.45 2.39 7.82
N SER A 188 10.57 1.68 7.61
CA SER A 188 11.73 1.75 8.49
C SER A 188 12.34 3.16 8.52
N ARG A 189 12.47 3.82 7.36
CA ARG A 189 12.94 5.22 7.30
C ARG A 189 11.99 6.18 7.99
N ALA A 190 10.70 6.10 7.69
CA ALA A 190 9.69 6.96 8.30
C ALA A 190 9.67 6.82 9.84
N SER A 191 9.99 5.62 10.35
CA SER A 191 10.12 5.39 11.80
C SER A 191 11.35 6.08 12.40
N ARG A 192 12.48 6.12 11.68
CA ARG A 192 13.67 6.89 12.09
C ARG A 192 13.43 8.40 12.03
N GLU A 193 12.79 8.88 10.97
CA GLU A 193 12.43 10.29 10.81
C GLU A 193 11.46 10.75 11.91
N ALA A 194 10.46 9.93 12.26
CA ALA A 194 9.59 10.19 13.40
C ALA A 194 10.37 10.23 14.72
N ALA A 195 11.30 9.30 14.95
CA ALA A 195 12.14 9.30 16.15
C ALA A 195 13.05 10.54 16.24
N GLN A 196 13.57 11.02 15.12
CA GLN A 196 14.33 12.28 15.03
C GLN A 196 13.44 13.49 15.39
N LEU A 197 12.22 13.55 14.85
CA LEU A 197 11.25 14.59 15.17
C LEU A 197 10.77 14.57 16.63
N MET A 198 10.81 13.42 17.30
CA MET A 198 10.44 13.32 18.73
C MET A 198 11.60 13.63 19.68
N ARG A 199 12.86 13.63 19.21
CA ARG A 199 14.04 13.76 20.07
C ARG A 199 14.04 15.08 20.84
N GLY A 200 13.88 15.02 22.16
CA GLY A 200 13.87 16.21 23.02
C GLY A 200 12.57 17.02 23.00
N TYR A 201 11.55 16.58 22.26
CA TYR A 201 10.21 17.14 22.39
C TYR A 201 9.45 16.43 23.51
N THR A 202 8.94 17.19 24.46
CA THR A 202 8.29 16.69 25.69
C THR A 202 6.80 16.42 25.53
N GLY A 203 6.21 16.81 24.40
CA GLY A 203 4.76 16.82 24.21
C GLY A 203 4.09 18.15 24.57
N LYS A 204 4.85 19.12 25.08
CA LYS A 204 4.36 20.40 25.58
C LYS A 204 4.96 21.59 24.84
N LEU A 205 4.13 22.59 24.54
CA LEU A 205 4.60 23.80 23.85
C LEU A 205 5.44 24.69 24.76
N GLU A 206 5.19 24.66 26.06
CA GLU A 206 5.88 25.51 27.04
C GLU A 206 7.39 25.24 27.12
N ASP A 207 7.81 24.02 26.77
CA ASP A 207 9.20 23.57 26.79
C ASP A 207 10.01 24.03 25.56
N ALA A 208 9.36 24.66 24.57
CA ALA A 208 10.03 25.21 23.41
C ALA A 208 10.91 26.40 23.80
N ARG A 209 12.17 26.40 23.33
CA ARG A 209 13.19 27.40 23.67
C ARG A 209 13.26 28.51 22.62
N ALA A 210 13.73 29.68 23.05
CA ALA A 210 14.02 30.82 22.20
C ALA A 210 15.37 31.42 22.59
N SER A 211 16.05 32.08 21.64
CA SER A 211 17.23 32.90 21.94
C SER A 211 16.86 34.19 22.70
N VAL A 212 15.60 34.63 22.60
CA VAL A 212 15.03 35.81 23.24
C VAL A 212 13.76 35.36 23.96
N ASP A 213 13.74 35.39 25.29
CA ASP A 213 12.63 34.82 26.08
C ASP A 213 11.33 35.61 25.89
N GLU A 214 11.41 36.91 25.60
CA GLU A 214 10.25 37.77 25.31
C GLU A 214 9.49 37.30 24.06
N ASP A 215 10.21 36.81 23.03
CA ASP A 215 9.57 36.23 21.85
C ASP A 215 8.87 34.91 22.19
N ARG A 216 9.47 34.11 23.09
CA ARG A 216 8.84 32.89 23.60
C ARG A 216 7.53 33.20 24.29
N GLN A 217 7.56 34.12 25.24
CA GLN A 217 6.39 34.54 26.01
C GLN A 217 5.31 35.14 25.11
N ARG A 218 5.68 35.98 24.12
CA ARG A 218 4.74 36.59 23.18
C ARG A 218 4.04 35.54 22.31
N ILE A 219 4.79 34.61 21.74
CA ILE A 219 4.24 33.54 20.89
C ILE A 219 3.32 32.61 21.71
N LEU A 220 3.79 32.14 22.88
CA LEU A 220 2.96 31.29 23.74
C LEU A 220 1.71 32.03 24.21
N GLY A 221 1.84 33.31 24.56
CA GLY A 221 0.71 34.16 24.92
C GLY A 221 -0.32 34.32 23.79
N GLU A 222 0.12 34.50 22.54
CA GLU A 222 -0.77 34.56 21.38
C GLU A 222 -1.53 33.25 21.15
N ILE A 223 -0.82 32.10 21.21
CA ILE A 223 -1.41 30.77 21.05
C ILE A 223 -2.42 30.49 22.18
N ALA A 224 -2.05 30.82 23.42
CA ALA A 224 -2.90 30.64 24.60
C ALA A 224 -4.14 31.54 24.57
N ALA A 225 -3.98 32.81 24.20
CA ALA A 225 -5.09 33.77 24.09
C ALA A 225 -6.16 33.33 23.08
N ARG A 226 -5.78 32.53 22.08
CA ARG A 226 -6.68 31.94 21.09
C ARG A 226 -7.19 30.54 21.46
N GLY A 227 -6.80 30.00 22.62
CA GLY A 227 -7.20 28.66 23.06
C GLY A 227 -6.67 27.53 22.16
N ALA A 228 -5.62 27.77 21.37
CA ALA A 228 -5.16 26.84 20.33
C ALA A 228 -4.05 25.89 20.79
N ALA A 229 -3.56 25.99 22.02
CA ALA A 229 -2.39 25.23 22.48
C ALA A 229 -2.56 23.71 22.33
N SER A 230 -3.69 23.15 22.80
CA SER A 230 -3.97 21.71 22.72
C SER A 230 -4.14 21.21 21.28
N GLU A 231 -4.73 22.02 20.41
CA GLU A 231 -4.90 21.72 18.99
C GLU A 231 -3.56 21.67 18.25
N VAL A 232 -2.64 22.57 18.60
CA VAL A 232 -1.28 22.60 18.03
C VAL A 232 -0.44 21.42 18.53
N GLU A 233 -0.49 21.10 19.83
CA GLU A 233 0.13 19.88 20.37
C GLU A 233 -0.39 18.63 19.65
N ARG A 234 -1.70 18.57 19.39
CA ARG A 234 -2.30 17.47 18.62
C ARG A 234 -1.82 17.46 17.18
N ALA A 235 -1.77 18.60 16.50
CA ALA A 235 -1.30 18.70 15.13
C ALA A 235 0.15 18.20 14.97
N ILE A 236 1.03 18.55 15.92
CA ILE A 236 2.42 18.08 15.99
C ILE A 236 2.47 16.58 16.30
N ARG A 237 1.65 16.10 17.24
CA ARG A 237 1.57 14.66 17.55
C ARG A 237 1.13 13.84 16.34
N VAL A 238 0.12 14.29 15.61
CA VAL A 238 -0.35 13.66 14.36
C VAL A 238 0.77 13.64 13.32
N LEU A 239 1.52 14.74 13.16
CA LEU A 239 2.68 14.79 12.27
C LEU A 239 3.71 13.69 12.60
N PHE A 240 4.01 13.48 13.87
CA PHE A 240 4.98 12.46 14.29
C PHE A 240 4.47 11.04 14.07
N GLN A 241 3.20 10.77 14.42
CA GLN A 241 2.61 9.44 14.34
C GLN A 241 2.32 9.03 12.89
N ALA A 242 1.73 9.93 12.10
CA ALA A 242 1.33 9.65 10.73
C ALA A 242 2.47 9.90 9.73
N GLY A 243 3.41 10.80 10.03
CA GLY A 243 4.38 11.34 9.05
C GLY A 243 3.84 12.53 8.25
N MET A 244 2.63 13.01 8.57
CA MET A 244 1.99 14.20 8.03
C MET A 244 0.86 14.67 8.95
N SER A 245 0.40 15.91 8.81
CA SER A 245 -0.73 16.46 9.57
C SER A 245 -1.67 17.21 8.63
N THR A 246 -2.78 16.57 8.24
CA THR A 246 -3.88 17.14 7.44
C THR A 246 -5.06 17.49 8.34
N PRO A 247 -6.00 18.34 7.88
CA PRO A 247 -7.25 18.58 8.59
C PRO A 247 -7.99 17.28 8.96
N SER A 248 -8.14 16.34 8.03
CA SER A 248 -8.86 15.09 8.25
C SER A 248 -8.15 14.16 9.24
N LEU A 249 -6.82 14.07 9.22
CA LEU A 249 -6.08 13.29 10.22
C LEU A 249 -6.12 13.94 11.62
N ARG A 250 -6.09 15.27 11.69
CA ARG A 250 -6.29 15.99 12.95
C ARG A 250 -7.69 15.75 13.53
N SER A 251 -8.70 15.79 12.66
CA SER A 251 -10.09 15.43 13.01
C SER A 251 -10.19 13.98 13.49
N ALA A 252 -9.62 13.02 12.77
CA ALA A 252 -9.62 11.61 13.15
C ALA A 252 -8.96 11.38 14.52
N SER A 253 -7.80 11.99 14.76
CA SER A 253 -7.12 11.93 16.05
C SER A 253 -7.93 12.57 17.18
N ALA A 254 -8.64 13.67 16.91
CA ALA A 254 -9.54 14.30 17.88
C ALA A 254 -10.73 13.40 18.27
N HIS A 255 -11.17 12.51 17.36
CA HIS A 255 -12.18 11.47 17.63
C HIS A 255 -11.59 10.19 18.24
N GLY A 256 -10.32 10.20 18.64
CA GLY A 256 -9.65 9.06 19.27
C GLY A 256 -9.22 7.96 18.29
N ALA A 257 -9.26 8.21 16.97
CA ALA A 257 -8.73 7.25 16.01
C ALA A 257 -7.19 7.22 16.08
N ASP A 258 -6.62 6.01 15.96
CA ASP A 258 -5.18 5.81 15.79
C ASP A 258 -4.79 6.16 14.36
N VAL A 259 -4.06 7.27 14.23
CA VAL A 259 -3.56 7.77 12.93
C VAL A 259 -2.10 7.37 12.69
N SER A 260 -1.57 6.45 13.48
CA SER A 260 -0.21 5.93 13.31
C SER A 260 -0.05 5.36 11.89
N ASN A 261 1.02 5.75 11.21
CA ASN A 261 1.31 5.34 9.82
C ASN A 261 0.30 5.81 8.74
N ALA A 262 -0.71 6.62 9.06
CA ALA A 262 -1.69 7.08 8.06
C ALA A 262 -1.04 7.85 6.89
N GLY A 263 0.08 8.53 7.17
CA GLY A 263 0.90 9.20 6.16
C GLY A 263 1.98 8.33 5.50
N ARG A 264 1.97 7.01 5.72
CA ARG A 264 2.94 6.05 5.16
C ARG A 264 2.22 5.16 4.15
N GLY A 265 2.13 5.64 2.92
CA GLY A 265 1.46 4.90 1.85
C GLY A 265 2.20 3.61 1.49
N SER A 266 1.44 2.57 1.12
CA SER A 266 1.98 1.34 0.56
C SER A 266 1.73 1.30 -0.95
N VAL A 267 2.80 1.38 -1.74
CA VAL A 267 2.70 1.25 -3.20
C VAL A 267 2.30 -0.17 -3.56
N ALA A 268 2.73 -1.17 -2.79
CA ALA A 268 2.34 -2.56 -3.00
C ALA A 268 0.83 -2.77 -2.83
N MET A 269 0.19 -2.17 -1.81
CA MET A 269 -1.27 -2.26 -1.61
C MET A 269 -2.04 -1.62 -2.77
N TRP A 270 -1.61 -0.43 -3.21
CA TRP A 270 -2.24 0.24 -4.35
C TRP A 270 -2.11 -0.57 -5.64
N TYR A 271 -0.91 -1.09 -5.91
CA TYR A 271 -0.62 -1.96 -7.04
C TYR A 271 -1.46 -3.24 -6.99
N PHE A 272 -1.52 -3.93 -5.86
CA PHE A 272 -2.20 -5.22 -5.74
C PHE A 272 -3.72 -5.09 -5.80
N THR A 273 -4.26 -3.99 -5.25
CA THR A 273 -5.68 -3.65 -5.42
C THR A 273 -6.01 -3.39 -6.89
N THR A 274 -5.17 -2.61 -7.58
CA THR A 274 -5.32 -2.38 -9.02
C THR A 274 -5.24 -3.68 -9.81
N MET A 275 -4.27 -4.55 -9.47
CA MET A 275 -4.12 -5.85 -10.10
C MET A 275 -5.38 -6.70 -9.92
N SER A 276 -5.97 -6.69 -8.72
CA SER A 276 -7.13 -7.51 -8.38
C SER A 276 -8.42 -7.03 -9.04
N PHE A 277 -8.64 -5.72 -9.12
CA PHE A 277 -9.90 -5.13 -9.63
C PHE A 277 -9.88 -4.76 -11.11
N PHE A 278 -8.70 -4.57 -11.69
CA PHE A 278 -8.57 -4.14 -13.08
C PHE A 278 -7.81 -5.16 -13.92
N THR A 279 -6.58 -5.51 -13.53
CA THR A 279 -5.74 -6.39 -14.35
C THR A 279 -6.27 -7.82 -14.42
N ASN A 280 -6.69 -8.40 -13.29
CA ASN A 280 -7.23 -9.75 -13.25
C ASN A 280 -8.49 -9.94 -14.11
N PRO A 281 -9.54 -9.10 -14.02
CA PRO A 281 -10.70 -9.26 -14.88
C PRO A 281 -10.40 -8.96 -16.36
N LEU A 282 -9.43 -8.11 -16.69
CA LEU A 282 -8.96 -7.94 -18.07
C LEU A 282 -8.28 -9.20 -18.62
N ILE A 283 -7.46 -9.86 -17.81
CA ILE A 283 -6.87 -11.16 -18.14
C ILE A 283 -7.97 -12.23 -18.28
N ALA A 284 -8.98 -12.19 -17.42
CA ALA A 284 -10.12 -13.10 -17.51
C ALA A 284 -10.94 -12.89 -18.81
N LEU A 285 -11.07 -11.63 -19.26
CA LEU A 285 -11.74 -11.27 -20.50
C LEU A 285 -11.01 -11.85 -21.73
N THR A 286 -9.67 -11.78 -21.77
CA THR A 286 -8.89 -12.30 -22.91
C THR A 286 -8.85 -13.82 -22.97
N THR A 287 -9.13 -14.48 -21.85
CA THR A 287 -9.04 -15.94 -21.75
C THR A 287 -10.38 -16.66 -21.82
N LEU A 288 -11.49 -15.93 -21.71
CA LEU A 288 -12.85 -16.46 -21.73
C LEU A 288 -13.08 -17.57 -20.69
N HIS A 289 -12.33 -17.56 -19.58
CA HIS A 289 -12.33 -18.65 -18.59
C HIS A 289 -13.28 -18.44 -17.42
N THR A 290 -13.72 -17.21 -17.10
CA THR A 290 -14.58 -16.95 -15.94
C THR A 290 -16.02 -16.60 -16.31
N CYS A 291 -16.98 -16.99 -15.46
CA CYS A 291 -18.42 -16.67 -15.54
C CYS A 291 -19.04 -16.68 -16.96
N ARG A 292 -19.19 -17.85 -17.59
CA ARG A 292 -19.78 -17.95 -18.95
C ARG A 292 -21.32 -17.80 -18.94
N GLY A 293 -21.89 -17.49 -20.11
CA GLY A 293 -23.33 -17.43 -20.32
C GLY A 293 -23.98 -16.20 -19.65
N ARG A 294 -25.07 -16.44 -18.90
CA ARG A 294 -25.86 -15.37 -18.24
C ARG A 294 -25.10 -14.57 -17.18
N LEU A 295 -23.93 -15.04 -16.73
CA LEU A 295 -23.11 -14.38 -15.72
C LEU A 295 -21.90 -13.61 -16.30
N SER A 296 -21.78 -13.53 -17.64
CA SER A 296 -20.67 -12.81 -18.29
C SER A 296 -20.60 -11.31 -17.96
N TRP A 297 -21.72 -10.71 -17.51
CA TRP A 297 -21.76 -9.31 -17.05
C TRP A 297 -20.89 -9.06 -15.81
N VAL A 298 -20.59 -10.08 -15.00
CA VAL A 298 -19.81 -9.96 -13.75
C VAL A 298 -18.42 -9.36 -14.03
N ILE A 299 -17.76 -9.80 -15.10
CA ILE A 299 -16.43 -9.32 -15.49
C ILE A 299 -16.47 -7.82 -15.80
N TRP A 300 -17.48 -7.39 -16.55
CA TRP A 300 -17.66 -5.97 -16.91
C TRP A 300 -17.92 -5.09 -15.70
N VAL A 301 -18.72 -5.57 -14.75
CA VAL A 301 -18.95 -4.87 -13.48
C VAL A 301 -17.64 -4.72 -12.71
N ARG A 302 -16.80 -5.76 -12.62
CA ARG A 302 -15.49 -5.66 -11.95
C ARG A 302 -14.56 -4.65 -12.63
N ILE A 303 -14.47 -4.68 -13.96
CA ILE A 303 -13.66 -3.70 -14.71
C ILE A 303 -14.15 -2.28 -14.43
N ALA A 304 -15.47 -2.04 -14.49
CA ALA A 304 -16.05 -0.74 -14.20
C ALA A 304 -15.76 -0.29 -12.76
N GLN A 305 -15.86 -1.20 -11.79
CA GLN A 305 -15.51 -0.93 -10.39
C GLN A 305 -14.03 -0.61 -10.22
N GLY A 306 -13.13 -1.34 -10.89
CA GLY A 306 -11.70 -1.06 -10.89
C GLY A 306 -11.37 0.32 -11.47
N ILE A 307 -11.98 0.68 -12.59
CA ILE A 307 -11.83 2.02 -13.20
C ILE A 307 -12.34 3.09 -12.25
N ALA A 308 -13.54 2.91 -11.68
CA ALA A 308 -14.12 3.87 -10.73
C ALA A 308 -13.21 4.04 -9.50
N TRP A 309 -12.65 2.96 -8.97
CA TRP A 309 -11.74 3.00 -7.83
C TRP A 309 -10.43 3.73 -8.17
N VAL A 310 -9.84 3.49 -9.34
CA VAL A 310 -8.64 4.22 -9.80
C VAL A 310 -8.94 5.71 -9.95
N VAL A 311 -10.05 6.07 -10.60
CA VAL A 311 -10.45 7.47 -10.80
C VAL A 311 -10.69 8.18 -9.46
N LEU A 312 -11.39 7.54 -8.52
CA LEU A 312 -11.57 8.05 -7.17
C LEU A 312 -10.20 8.25 -6.51
N SER A 313 -9.35 7.22 -6.48
CA SER A 313 -8.02 7.27 -5.87
C SER A 313 -7.15 8.40 -6.42
N LEU A 314 -7.19 8.68 -7.73
CA LEU A 314 -6.38 9.73 -8.33
C LEU A 314 -6.83 11.14 -7.93
N LYS A 315 -8.14 11.33 -7.67
CA LYS A 315 -8.74 12.62 -7.29
C LYS A 315 -8.61 12.96 -5.80
N GLN A 316 -8.29 11.97 -4.97
CA GLN A 316 -8.20 12.15 -3.52
C GLN A 316 -6.94 12.92 -3.08
N ASP A 317 -7.00 13.56 -1.91
CA ASP A 317 -5.83 14.17 -1.25
C ASP A 317 -4.81 13.11 -0.82
N PRO A 318 -3.52 13.46 -0.58
CA PRO A 318 -2.46 12.49 -0.32
C PRO A 318 -2.70 11.52 0.85
N ASP A 319 -3.38 11.95 1.92
CA ASP A 319 -3.81 11.08 3.03
C ASP A 319 -4.95 10.14 2.62
N HIS A 320 -5.93 10.67 1.89
CA HIS A 320 -7.06 9.92 1.37
C HIS A 320 -6.64 8.87 0.34
N LYS A 321 -5.65 9.12 -0.53
CA LYS A 321 -5.10 8.11 -1.46
C LYS A 321 -4.64 6.86 -0.72
N ARG A 322 -4.01 7.04 0.45
CA ARG A 322 -3.47 5.96 1.27
C ARG A 322 -4.58 5.21 1.97
N PHE A 323 -5.52 5.94 2.55
CA PHE A 323 -6.75 5.37 3.10
C PHE A 323 -7.47 4.48 2.07
N VAL A 324 -7.68 4.99 0.84
CA VAL A 324 -8.34 4.25 -0.24
C VAL A 324 -7.57 2.99 -0.66
N ALA A 325 -6.23 3.04 -0.68
CA ALA A 325 -5.39 1.86 -0.93
C ALA A 325 -5.58 0.79 0.15
N SER A 326 -5.58 1.17 1.43
CA SER A 326 -5.82 0.24 2.54
C SER A 326 -7.23 -0.35 2.50
N VAL A 327 -8.26 0.45 2.22
CA VAL A 327 -9.64 -0.02 2.04
C VAL A 327 -9.71 -1.10 0.95
N GLY A 328 -9.13 -0.82 -0.21
CA GLY A 328 -9.09 -1.76 -1.34
C GLY A 328 -8.29 -3.03 -1.03
N MET A 329 -7.27 -2.94 -0.20
CA MET A 329 -6.52 -4.11 0.23
C MET A 329 -7.34 -4.99 1.20
N ILE A 330 -7.87 -4.38 2.27
CA ILE A 330 -8.50 -5.07 3.41
C ILE A 330 -9.88 -5.63 3.04
N PHE A 331 -10.73 -4.82 2.41
CA PHE A 331 -12.13 -5.21 2.16
C PHE A 331 -12.36 -5.85 0.80
N ALA A 332 -11.34 -5.85 -0.05
CA ALA A 332 -11.47 -6.28 -1.44
C ALA A 332 -10.45 -7.37 -1.77
N THR A 333 -9.18 -7.00 -1.79
CA THR A 333 -8.13 -7.84 -2.34
C THR A 333 -7.85 -9.05 -1.46
N LEU A 334 -7.68 -8.85 -0.15
CA LEU A 334 -7.43 -9.97 0.77
C LEU A 334 -8.60 -10.97 0.82
N PRO A 335 -9.88 -10.54 1.00
CA PRO A 335 -11.02 -11.45 0.94
C PRO A 335 -11.12 -12.18 -0.40
N PHE A 336 -10.86 -11.49 -1.52
CA PHE A 336 -10.85 -12.12 -2.84
C PHE A 336 -9.76 -13.20 -2.94
N CYS A 337 -8.53 -12.92 -2.52
CA CYS A 337 -7.45 -13.90 -2.49
C CYS A 337 -7.79 -15.09 -1.59
N LEU A 338 -8.31 -14.86 -0.39
CA LEU A 338 -8.71 -15.94 0.53
C LEU A 338 -9.81 -16.82 -0.05
N LEU A 339 -10.82 -16.21 -0.68
CA LEU A 339 -11.90 -16.94 -1.33
C LEU A 339 -11.41 -17.75 -2.54
N GLN A 340 -10.48 -17.19 -3.33
CA GLN A 340 -9.82 -17.91 -4.42
C GLN A 340 -9.02 -19.13 -3.92
N LEU A 341 -8.31 -18.97 -2.79
CA LEU A 341 -7.55 -20.06 -2.19
C LEU A 341 -8.44 -21.17 -1.64
N LEU A 342 -9.52 -20.78 -0.97
CA LEU A 342 -10.52 -21.73 -0.49
C LEU A 342 -11.17 -22.48 -1.67
N TRP A 343 -11.50 -21.78 -2.75
CA TRP A 343 -12.04 -22.37 -3.97
C TRP A 343 -11.07 -23.34 -4.64
N LEU A 344 -9.80 -22.97 -4.74
CA LEU A 344 -8.76 -23.84 -5.29
C LEU A 344 -8.57 -25.08 -4.42
N ALA A 345 -8.51 -24.92 -3.10
CA ALA A 345 -8.36 -26.03 -2.16
C ALA A 345 -9.53 -27.01 -2.28
N THR A 346 -10.77 -26.52 -2.26
CA THR A 346 -11.98 -27.35 -2.41
C THR A 346 -12.01 -28.07 -3.76
N SER A 347 -11.62 -27.41 -4.85
CA SER A 347 -11.53 -28.03 -6.18
C SER A 347 -10.52 -29.19 -6.21
N LEU A 348 -9.35 -29.01 -5.56
CA LEU A 348 -8.34 -30.06 -5.45
C LEU A 348 -8.83 -31.25 -4.62
N PHE A 349 -9.54 -31.00 -3.50
CA PHE A 349 -10.06 -32.06 -2.63
C PHE A 349 -11.20 -32.87 -3.26
N VAL A 350 -12.11 -32.22 -3.98
CA VAL A 350 -13.27 -32.87 -4.59
C VAL A 350 -12.88 -33.63 -5.87
N GLY A 351 -11.68 -33.41 -6.41
CA GLY A 351 -11.30 -33.93 -7.73
C GLY A 351 -12.15 -33.33 -8.86
N ALA A 352 -12.86 -32.22 -8.56
CA ALA A 352 -13.62 -31.50 -9.56
C ALA A 352 -12.66 -30.95 -10.62
N ARG A 353 -13.07 -31.01 -11.89
CA ARG A 353 -12.29 -30.34 -12.93
C ARG A 353 -12.35 -28.85 -12.62
N VAL A 354 -11.18 -28.26 -12.35
CA VAL A 354 -10.96 -26.82 -12.11
C VAL A 354 -11.63 -25.92 -13.18
N CYS A 355 -12.01 -26.50 -14.32
CA CYS A 355 -12.72 -25.83 -15.41
C CYS A 355 -14.20 -25.50 -15.11
N GLU A 356 -14.85 -26.04 -14.09
CA GLU A 356 -16.21 -25.64 -13.70
C GLU A 356 -16.18 -24.38 -12.83
N GLN A 357 -16.02 -23.26 -13.54
CA GLN A 357 -16.37 -21.88 -13.20
C GLN A 357 -15.91 -21.36 -11.83
N GLU A 358 -14.77 -20.65 -11.84
CA GLU A 358 -14.32 -19.68 -10.82
C GLU A 358 -15.29 -18.48 -10.63
N CYS A 359 -16.58 -18.67 -10.87
CA CYS A 359 -17.54 -17.57 -10.90
C CYS A 359 -17.92 -17.09 -9.50
N VAL A 360 -17.82 -17.94 -8.47
CA VAL A 360 -18.20 -17.57 -7.10
C VAL A 360 -17.31 -16.45 -6.54
N PRO A 361 -15.96 -16.54 -6.59
CA PRO A 361 -15.11 -15.43 -6.17
C PRO A 361 -15.35 -14.14 -6.97
N GLU A 362 -15.53 -14.25 -8.28
CA GLU A 362 -15.78 -13.13 -9.18
C GLU A 362 -17.11 -12.42 -8.86
N LEU A 363 -18.18 -13.20 -8.67
CA LEU A 363 -19.51 -12.71 -8.31
C LEU A 363 -19.50 -12.04 -6.94
N THR A 364 -18.80 -12.63 -5.97
CA THR A 364 -18.66 -12.08 -4.61
C THR A 364 -17.93 -10.73 -4.65
N ALA A 365 -16.85 -10.66 -5.43
CA ALA A 365 -16.10 -9.43 -5.62
C ALA A 365 -16.96 -8.34 -6.29
N ALA A 366 -17.71 -8.70 -7.33
CA ALA A 366 -18.55 -7.76 -8.08
C ALA A 366 -19.75 -7.25 -7.28
N LEU A 367 -20.42 -8.11 -6.50
CA LEU A 367 -21.66 -7.75 -5.81
C LEU A 367 -21.45 -7.14 -4.42
N PHE A 368 -20.37 -7.53 -3.72
CA PHE A 368 -20.18 -7.12 -2.32
C PHE A 368 -18.90 -6.30 -2.13
N ALA A 369 -17.75 -6.85 -2.48
CA ALA A 369 -16.47 -6.22 -2.17
C ALA A 369 -16.27 -4.90 -2.94
N GLY A 370 -16.54 -4.89 -4.25
CA GLY A 370 -16.40 -3.71 -5.09
C GLY A 370 -17.26 -2.53 -4.66
N PRO A 371 -18.60 -2.70 -4.50
CA PRO A 371 -19.46 -1.62 -4.05
C PRO A 371 -19.08 -1.09 -2.66
N LEU A 372 -18.73 -1.99 -1.72
CA LEU A 372 -18.29 -1.60 -0.38
C LEU A 372 -17.02 -0.74 -0.44
N VAL A 373 -16.03 -1.15 -1.22
CA VAL A 373 -14.76 -0.45 -1.37
C VAL A 373 -14.94 0.90 -2.03
N LEU A 374 -15.79 1.01 -3.06
CA LEU A 374 -16.12 2.28 -3.69
C LEU A 374 -16.85 3.21 -2.73
N LEU A 375 -17.78 2.69 -1.92
CA LEU A 375 -18.49 3.46 -0.91
C LEU A 375 -17.52 4.02 0.14
N LEU A 376 -16.70 3.17 0.75
CA LEU A 376 -15.71 3.58 1.75
C LEU A 376 -14.66 4.55 1.16
N ALA A 377 -14.23 4.32 -0.08
CA ALA A 377 -13.31 5.22 -0.79
C ALA A 377 -13.94 6.59 -1.10
N ALA A 378 -15.24 6.63 -1.41
CA ALA A 378 -15.96 7.87 -1.65
C ALA A 378 -16.24 8.65 -0.35
N LEU A 379 -16.51 7.95 0.76
CA LEU A 379 -16.68 8.56 2.08
C LEU A 379 -15.39 9.21 2.59
N GLY A 380 -14.24 8.62 2.28
CA GLY A 380 -12.94 9.09 2.78
C GLY A 380 -12.84 8.98 4.30
N ILE A 381 -11.86 9.67 4.89
CA ILE A 381 -11.60 9.61 6.33
C ILE A 381 -12.76 10.26 7.09
N ASP A 382 -13.14 11.49 6.71
CA ASP A 382 -14.15 12.27 7.41
C ASP A 382 -15.56 11.66 7.30
N GLY A 383 -15.90 11.04 6.17
CA GLY A 383 -17.16 10.33 6.02
C GLY A 383 -17.22 9.06 6.87
N CYS A 384 -16.12 8.30 6.94
CA CYS A 384 -16.05 7.10 7.77
C CYS A 384 -16.11 7.42 9.27
N LEU A 385 -15.57 8.55 9.72
CA LEU A 385 -15.68 8.99 11.13
C LEU A 385 -17.13 9.25 11.57
N LYS A 386 -18.03 9.59 10.64
CA LYS A 386 -19.45 9.82 10.93
C LYS A 386 -20.26 8.53 11.10
N LEU A 387 -19.70 7.38 10.72
CA LEU A 387 -20.35 6.09 10.90
C LEU A 387 -20.34 5.67 12.38
N PRO A 388 -21.30 4.81 12.81
CA PRO A 388 -21.20 4.16 14.11
C PRO A 388 -19.86 3.43 14.24
N GLN A 389 -19.13 3.69 15.33
CA GLN A 389 -17.76 3.18 15.53
C GLN A 389 -16.74 3.66 14.48
N GLY A 390 -16.98 4.81 13.84
CA GLY A 390 -16.13 5.36 12.78
C GLY A 390 -14.66 5.54 13.17
N SER A 391 -14.37 5.92 14.42
CA SER A 391 -12.99 6.03 14.91
C SER A 391 -12.26 4.67 14.96
N ALA A 392 -12.95 3.60 15.36
CA ALA A 392 -12.41 2.25 15.36
C ALA A 392 -12.20 1.73 13.93
N LEU A 393 -13.14 2.00 13.03
CA LEU A 393 -13.04 1.65 11.61
C LEU A 393 -11.85 2.35 10.94
N VAL A 394 -11.71 3.67 11.13
CA VAL A 394 -10.59 4.46 10.59
C VAL A 394 -9.26 3.95 11.16
N SER A 395 -9.20 3.68 12.47
CA SER A 395 -8.02 3.10 13.11
C SER A 395 -7.66 1.73 12.52
N PHE A 396 -8.65 0.89 12.24
CA PHE A 396 -8.43 -0.42 11.64
C PHE A 396 -7.90 -0.32 10.20
N ILE A 397 -8.43 0.61 9.40
CA ILE A 397 -8.01 0.82 8.01
C ILE A 397 -6.59 1.42 7.91
N MET A 398 -6.21 2.26 8.87
CA MET A 398 -4.91 2.97 8.85
C MET A 398 -3.75 2.18 9.49
N ARG A 399 -4.03 1.05 10.14
CA ARG A 399 -3.01 0.14 10.69
C ARG A 399 -2.22 -0.55 9.58
#